data_AF-A0A0R2TTI3-F1
#
_entry.id   AF-A0A0R2TTI3-F1
#
_cell.length_a   1.000
_cell.length_b   1.000
_cell.length_c   1.000
_cell.angle_alpha   90.00
_cell.angle_beta   90.00
_cell.angle_gamma   90.00
#
_symmetry.space_group_name_H-M   'P 1'
#
loop_
_entity.id
_entity.type
_entity.pdbx_description
1 polymer ?
#
loop_
_entity_poly.entity_id
_entity_poly.type
_entity_poly.pdbx_seq_one_letter_code
_entity_poly.pdbx_strand_id
1 'polypeptide(L)' 'DVPTEMFYHFFKSFCDGAKLNANIKVEGTNEHHKIESIFKAFAKCIKSAISKNRNKLILPSTKGVL' A
#
# COMPACT_ATOMS: atom_id res chain seq x y z
N ASP A 1 -12.24 20.41 -5.21
CA ASP A 1 -11.86 19.10 -5.76
C ASP A 1 -10.40 18.78 -5.48
N VAL A 2 -10.08 17.49 -5.43
CA VAL A 2 -8.70 16.97 -5.33
C VAL A 2 -8.23 16.57 -6.73
N PRO A 3 -7.13 17.16 -7.25
CA PRO A 3 -6.59 16.79 -8.56
C PRO A 3 -6.12 15.33 -8.62
N THR A 4 -6.30 14.64 -9.75
CA THR A 4 -5.99 13.20 -9.84
C THR A 4 -4.49 12.88 -9.73
N GLU A 5 -3.63 13.83 -10.09
CA GLU A 5 -2.18 13.74 -9.91
C GLU A 5 -1.77 13.64 -8.44
N MET A 6 -2.57 14.18 -7.51
CA MET A 6 -2.26 14.15 -6.08
C MET A 6 -2.30 12.74 -5.50
N PHE A 7 -3.00 11.79 -6.13
CA PHE A 7 -3.07 10.41 -5.63
C PHE A 7 -1.74 9.69 -5.75
N TYR A 8 -0.97 9.94 -6.82
CA TYR A 8 0.39 9.42 -6.91
C TYR A 8 1.25 9.96 -5.75
N HIS A 9 1.21 11.27 -5.54
CA HIS A 9 1.97 11.93 -4.46
C HIS A 9 1.56 11.45 -3.07
N PHE A 10 0.26 11.18 -2.86
CA PHE A 10 -0.24 10.58 -1.63
C PHE A 10 0.43 9.23 -1.35
N PHE A 11 0.36 8.28 -2.29
CA PHE A 11 0.94 6.95 -2.08
C PHE A 11 2.46 6.99 -1.96
N LYS A 12 3.13 7.84 -2.75
CA LYS A 12 4.58 8.05 -2.64
C LYS A 12 4.97 8.56 -1.25
N SER A 13 4.33 9.63 -0.79
CA SER A 13 4.58 10.22 0.53
C SER A 13 4.26 9.25 1.66
N PHE A 14 3.18 8.47 1.52
CA PHE A 14 2.83 7.42 2.48
C PHE A 14 3.91 6.34 2.57
N CYS A 15 4.39 5.83 1.43
CA CYS A 15 5.44 4.82 1.40
C CYS A 15 6.75 5.31 2.01
N ASP A 16 7.13 6.55 1.71
CA ASP A 16 8.34 7.19 2.25
C ASP A 16 8.23 7.37 3.77
N GLY A 17 7.09 7.88 4.26
CA GLY A 17 6.86 8.07 5.70
C GLY A 17 6.74 6.75 6.48
N ALA A 18 6.12 5.73 5.88
CA ALA A 18 5.95 4.42 6.50
C ALA A 18 7.15 3.48 6.30
N LYS A 19 8.15 3.88 5.51
CA LYS A 19 9.31 3.07 5.11
C LYS A 19 8.92 1.70 4.58
N LEU A 20 7.96 1.67 3.66
CA LEU A 20 7.50 0.45 3.00
C LEU A 20 7.60 0.55 1.49
N ASN A 21 7.62 -0.61 0.84
CA ASN A 21 7.52 -0.71 -0.60
C ASN A 21 6.09 -1.07 -0.98
N ALA A 22 5.50 -0.33 -1.91
CA ALA A 22 4.21 -0.62 -2.50
C ALA A 22 4.30 -0.63 -4.02
N ASN A 23 3.62 -1.59 -4.64
CA ASN A 23 3.43 -1.66 -6.08
C ASN A 23 1.94 -1.53 -6.37
N ILE A 24 1.55 -0.55 -7.20
CA ILE A 24 0.16 -0.23 -7.49
C ILE A 24 -0.02 -0.17 -9.00
N LYS A 25 -0.95 -0.94 -9.53
CA LYS A 25 -1.39 -0.91 -10.93
C LYS A 25 -2.92 -0.99 -10.96
N VAL A 26 -3.54 -0.23 -11.86
CA VAL A 26 -4.99 -0.24 -12.06
C VAL A 26 -5.31 -0.08 -13.55
N GLU A 27 -6.36 -0.74 -14.00
CA GLU A 27 -6.90 -0.64 -15.36
C GLU A 27 -8.39 -0.26 -15.26
N GLY A 28 -8.88 0.57 -16.18
CA GLY A 28 -10.27 1.08 -16.16
C GLY A 28 -10.41 2.41 -16.90
N THR A 29 -11.65 2.85 -17.11
CA THR A 29 -11.98 4.06 -17.87
C THR A 29 -12.47 5.23 -17.02
N ASN A 30 -12.90 4.98 -15.78
CA ASN A 30 -13.37 6.01 -14.85
C ASN A 30 -12.33 6.25 -13.75
N GLU A 31 -11.78 7.46 -13.68
CA GLU A 31 -10.72 7.80 -12.73
C GLU A 31 -11.16 7.69 -11.27
N HIS A 32 -12.39 8.08 -10.93
CA HIS A 32 -12.93 7.95 -9.58
C HIS A 32 -12.95 6.48 -9.12
N HIS A 33 -13.49 5.58 -9.94
CA HIS A 33 -13.51 4.15 -9.63
C HIS A 33 -12.11 3.53 -9.56
N LYS A 34 -11.17 3.98 -10.41
CA LYS A 34 -9.78 3.52 -10.37
C LYS A 34 -9.11 3.89 -9.06
N ILE A 35 -9.22 5.14 -8.65
CA ILE A 35 -8.66 5.65 -7.40
C ILE A 35 -9.29 4.92 -6.20
N GLU A 36 -10.62 4.81 -6.16
CA GLU A 36 -11.32 4.12 -5.08
C GLU A 36 -10.90 2.64 -4.97
N SER A 37 -10.77 1.97 -6.12
CA SER A 37 -10.28 0.58 -6.19
C SER A 37 -8.87 0.45 -5.65
N ILE A 38 -7.97 1.39 -5.97
CA ILE A 38 -6.62 1.42 -5.41
C ILE A 38 -6.67 1.55 -3.88
N PHE A 39 -7.44 2.49 -3.33
CA PHE A 39 -7.52 2.66 -1.87
C PHE A 39 -8.06 1.42 -1.17
N LYS A 40 -9.11 0.80 -1.73
CA LYS A 40 -9.68 -0.44 -1.19
C LYS A 40 -8.68 -1.60 -1.21
N ALA A 41 -7.96 -1.79 -2.33
CA ALA A 41 -6.93 -2.81 -2.45
C ALA A 41 -5.76 -2.54 -1.50
N PHE A 42 -5.29 -1.29 -1.44
CA PHE A 42 -4.21 -0.86 -0.56
C PHE A 42 -4.53 -1.12 0.91
N ALA A 43 -5.72 -0.74 1.37
CA ALA A 43 -6.17 -0.99 2.74
C ALA A 43 -6.18 -2.48 3.10
N LYS A 44 -6.65 -3.33 2.17
CA LYS A 44 -6.64 -4.80 2.35
C LYS A 44 -5.22 -5.36 2.44
N CYS A 45 -4.31 -4.90 1.58
CA CYS A 45 -2.90 -5.31 1.57
C CYS A 45 -2.18 -4.89 2.86
N ILE A 46 -2.34 -3.63 3.29
CA ILE A 46 -1.74 -3.14 4.54
C ILE A 46 -2.26 -3.94 5.73
N LYS A 47 -3.57 -4.17 5.84
CA LYS A 47 -4.15 -5.01 6.90
C LYS A 47 -3.50 -6.39 6.95
N SER A 48 -3.27 -7.02 5.80
CA SER A 48 -2.58 -8.31 5.73
C SER A 48 -1.11 -8.22 6.12
N ALA A 49 -0.40 -7.16 5.71
CA ALA A 49 1.03 -6.99 5.96
C ALA A 49 1.35 -6.74 7.44
N ILE A 50 0.50 -5.99 8.15
CA ILE A 50 0.69 -5.67 9.57
C ILE A 50 0.12 -6.75 10.51
N SER A 51 -0.59 -7.74 9.97
CA SER A 51 -1.22 -8.78 10.79
C SER A 51 -0.17 -9.65 11.47
N LYS A 52 -0.26 -9.74 12.80
CA LYS A 52 0.63 -10.60 13.59
C LYS A 52 0.34 -12.08 13.31
N ASN A 53 1.33 -12.81 12.83
CA ASN A 53 1.24 -14.26 12.71
C ASN A 53 1.74 -14.93 14.00
N ARG A 54 0.82 -15.40 14.84
CA ARG A 54 1.14 -16.06 16.12
C ARG A 54 2.03 -17.30 15.95
N ASN A 55 2.01 -17.92 14.78
CA ASN A 55 2.78 -19.14 14.47
C ASN A 55 4.13 -18.83 13.80
N LYS A 56 4.39 -17.56 13.47
CA LYS A 56 5.63 -17.09 12.83
C LYS A 56 6.10 -15.81 13.49
N LEU A 57 6.40 -15.89 14.79
CA LEU A 57 7.01 -14.79 15.57
C LEU A 57 8.49 -14.55 15.22
N ILE A 58 8.95 -15.06 14.09
CA ILE A 58 10.32 -14.93 13.59
C ILE A 58 10.36 -13.71 12.67
N LEU A 59 11.42 -12.90 12.77
CA LEU A 59 11.63 -11.79 11.87
C LEU A 59 11.70 -12.29 10.42
N PRO A 60 10.85 -11.81 9.49
CA PRO A 60 10.80 -12.28 8.11
C PRO A 60 11.92 -11.64 7.26
N SER A 61 13.17 -11.79 7.69
CA SER A 61 14.35 -11.28 6.98
C SER A 61 15.55 -12.21 7.21
N THR A 62 16.16 -12.66 6.11
CA THR A 62 17.39 -13.48 6.16
C THR A 62 18.60 -12.69 6.66
N LYS A 63 18.54 -11.35 6.61
CA LYS A 63 19.59 -10.44 7.09
C LYS A 63 19.46 -10.10 8.58
N GLY A 64 18.40 -10.56 9.25
CA GLY A 64 18.17 -10.27 10.67
C GLY A 64 17.72 -8.83 10.96
N VAL A 65 17.40 -8.04 9.94
CA VAL A 65 16.92 -6.64 10.05
C VAL A 65 15.89 -6.33 8.97
N LEU A 66 14.98 -5.38 9.24
CA LEU A 66 14.03 -4.78 8.29
C LEU A 66 14.22 -3.27 8.22
#